data_AF-A0A1V5L508-F1
#
_entry.id   AF-A0A1V5L508-F1
#
_cell.length_a   1.000
_cell.length_b   1.000
_cell.length_c   1.000
_cell.angle_alpha   90.00
_cell.angle_beta   90.00
_cell.angle_gamma   90.00
#
_symmetry.space_group_name_H-M   'P 1'
#
loop_
_entity.id
_entity.type
_entity.pdbx_description
1 polymer ?
#
loop_
_entity_poly.entity_id
_entity_poly.type
_entity_poly.pdbx_seq_one_letter_code
_entity_poly.pdbx_strand_id
1 'polypeptide(L)' 'MKKLLKILAIILAVCTAGAAAYYYFVMRQKKPQVELYFDDGSMLAFPGNAPEAAEFLSVAKDVLDNSPVTGSC' A
#
# COMPACT_ATOMS: atom_id res chain seq x y z
N MET A 1 -18.29 -38.51 -3.13
CA MET A 1 -16.92 -38.03 -3.43
C MET A 1 -16.87 -36.95 -4.52
N LYS A 2 -17.32 -37.20 -5.76
CA LYS A 2 -17.23 -36.20 -6.86
C LYS A 2 -17.93 -34.86 -6.55
N LYS A 3 -19.10 -34.88 -5.89
CA LYS A 3 -19.82 -33.65 -5.48
C LYS A 3 -19.05 -32.85 -4.42
N LEU A 4 -18.46 -33.55 -3.44
CA LEU A 4 -17.65 -32.93 -2.38
C LEU A 4 -16.40 -32.24 -2.97
N LEU A 5 -15.75 -32.90 -3.94
CA LEU A 5 -14.58 -32.36 -4.62
C LEU A 5 -14.92 -31.09 -5.42
N LYS A 6 -16.08 -31.06 -6.09
CA LYS A 6 -16.57 -29.86 -6.79
C LYS A 6 -16.83 -28.70 -5.84
N ILE A 7 -17.45 -28.97 -4.69
CA ILE A 7 -17.71 -27.94 -3.68
C ILE A 7 -16.39 -27.36 -3.15
N LEU A 8 -15.43 -28.23 -2.81
CA LEU A 8 -14.10 -27.79 -2.38
C LEU A 8 -13.38 -26.95 -3.45
N ALA A 9 -13.45 -27.34 -4.72
CA ALA A 9 -12.87 -26.58 -5.82
C ALA A 9 -13.50 -25.19 -5.98
N ILE A 10 -14.82 -25.08 -5.82
CA ILE A 10 -15.53 -23.80 -5.86
C ILE A 10 -15.11 -22.92 -4.68
N ILE A 11 -15.07 -23.47 -3.46
CA ILE A 11 -14.64 -22.72 -2.28
C ILE A 11 -13.21 -22.22 -2.47
N LEU A 12 -12.30 -23.09 -2.92
CA LEU A 12 -10.90 -22.72 -3.18
C LEU A 12 -10.82 -21.57 -4.19
N ALA A 13 -11.54 -21.68 -5.31
CA ALA A 13 -11.57 -20.64 -6.34
C ALA A 13 -12.06 -19.29 -5.79
N VAL A 14 -13.14 -19.29 -4.99
CA VAL A 14 -13.67 -18.09 -4.35
C VAL A 14 -12.67 -17.49 -3.36
N CYS A 15 -12.03 -18.32 -2.53
CA CYS A 15 -11.00 -17.86 -1.60
C CYS A 15 -9.80 -17.23 -2.31
N THR A 16 -9.31 -17.84 -3.38
CA THR A 16 -8.21 -17.26 -4.18
C THR A 16 -8.60 -15.95 -4.85
N ALA A 17 -9.80 -15.87 -5.43
CA ALA A 17 -10.29 -14.64 -6.04
C ALA A 17 -10.48 -13.53 -4.99
N GLY A 18 -11.03 -13.87 -3.83
CA GLY A 18 -11.20 -12.94 -2.70
C GLY A 18 -9.87 -12.43 -2.16
N ALA A 19 -8.88 -13.30 -1.99
CA ALA A 19 -7.53 -12.91 -1.56
C ALA A 19 -6.85 -11.99 -2.58
N ALA A 20 -6.95 -12.30 -3.87
CA ALA A 20 -6.40 -11.46 -4.94
C ALA A 20 -7.07 -10.08 -4.97
N ALA A 21 -8.40 -10.02 -4.83
CA ALA A 21 -9.13 -8.75 -4.76
C ALA A 21 -8.73 -7.94 -3.52
N TYR A 22 -8.67 -8.56 -2.34
CA TYR A 22 -8.23 -7.90 -1.11
C TYR A 22 -6.81 -7.33 -1.26
N TYR A 23 -5.88 -8.12 -1.79
CA TYR A 23 -4.54 -7.63 -2.06
C TYR A 23 -4.57 -6.44 -3.01
N TYR A 24 -5.27 -6.52 -4.14
CA TYR A 24 -5.28 -5.46 -5.14
C TYR A 24 -5.92 -4.15 -4.65
N PHE A 25 -7.05 -4.23 -3.94
CA PHE A 25 -7.81 -3.05 -3.53
C PHE A 25 -7.37 -2.48 -2.17
N VAL A 26 -6.82 -3.29 -1.28
CA VAL A 26 -6.53 -2.88 0.11
C VAL A 26 -5.03 -2.80 0.41
N MET A 27 -4.24 -3.78 -0.05
CA MET A 27 -2.80 -3.84 0.26
C MET A 27 -1.91 -3.24 -0.83
N ARG A 28 -2.27 -3.40 -2.10
CA ARG A 28 -1.46 -2.97 -3.26
C ARG A 28 -1.49 -1.47 -3.45
N GLN A 29 -2.55 -0.80 -2.98
CA GLN A 29 -2.51 0.67 -2.92
C GLN A 29 -1.35 1.02 -2.01
N LYS A 30 -0.25 1.51 -2.60
CA LYS A 30 0.86 2.13 -1.87
C LYS A 30 0.23 3.25 -1.06
N LYS A 31 -0.10 2.96 0.20
CA LYS A 31 -0.59 3.99 1.10
C LYS A 31 0.54 5.02 1.14
N PRO A 32 0.23 6.31 0.95
CA PRO A 32 1.23 7.35 1.16
C PRO A 32 1.84 7.07 2.53
N GLN A 33 3.15 6.98 2.60
CA GLN A 33 3.88 6.72 3.85
C GLN A 33 5.04 7.70 3.88
N VAL A 34 5.26 8.29 5.05
CA VAL A 34 6.44 9.11 5.31
C VAL A 34 7.45 8.22 5.98
N GLU A 35 8.62 8.07 5.36
CA GLU A 35 9.75 7.33 5.93
C GLU A 35 10.88 8.33 6.21
N LEU A 36 11.26 8.41 7.48
CA LEU A 36 12.38 9.22 7.95
C LEU A 36 13.56 8.28 8.21
N TYR A 37 14.68 8.58 7.55
CA TYR A 37 15.94 7.87 7.69
C TYR A 37 16.90 8.75 8.49
N PHE A 38 17.48 8.20 9.55
CA PHE A 38 18.41 8.91 10.42
C PHE A 38 19.83 8.43 10.19
N ASP A 39 20.81 9.28 10.49
CA ASP A 39 22.24 9.00 10.26
C ASP A 39 22.78 7.86 11.13
N ASP A 40 22.10 7.54 12.22
CA ASP A 40 22.42 6.39 13.09
C ASP A 40 21.90 5.06 12.53
N GLY A 41 21.25 5.08 11.36
CA GLY A 41 20.66 3.93 10.69
C GLY A 41 19.27 3.56 11.21
N SER A 42 18.70 4.32 12.15
CA SER A 42 17.32 4.14 12.57
C SER A 42 16.33 4.65 11.51
N MET A 43 15.11 4.11 11.54
CA MET A 43 14.06 4.46 10.59
C MET A 43 12.74 4.63 11.33
N LEU A 44 12.01 5.71 11.02
CA LEU A 44 10.63 5.92 11.46
C LEU A 44 9.72 5.95 10.24
N ALA A 45 8.63 5.20 10.30
CA ALA A 45 7.65 5.14 9.22
C ALA A 45 6.27 5.50 9.75
N PHE A 46 5.63 6.48 9.11
CA PHE A 46 4.29 6.93 9.44
C PHE A 46 3.33 6.63 8.29
N PRO A 47 2.11 6.15 8.60
CA PRO A 47 1.02 6.22 7.64
C PRO A 47 0.82 7.67 7.18
N GLY A 48 0.56 7.91 5.90
CA GLY A 48 0.40 9.27 5.38
C GLY A 48 -0.86 9.99 5.86
N ASN A 49 -1.78 9.27 6.52
CA ASN A 49 -2.92 9.86 7.22
C ASN A 49 -2.67 10.07 8.72
N ALA A 50 -1.47 9.77 9.22
CA ALA A 50 -1.09 10.04 10.59
C ALA A 50 -0.86 11.55 10.79
N PRO A 51 -1.24 12.13 11.95
CA PRO A 51 -0.98 13.54 12.25
C PRO A 51 0.49 13.94 12.10
N GLU A 52 1.40 13.04 12.50
CA GLU A 52 2.86 13.23 12.44
C GLU A 52 3.38 13.30 11.00
N ALA A 53 2.67 12.71 10.04
CA ALA A 53 3.05 12.76 8.62
C ALA A 53 2.66 14.07 7.94
N ALA A 54 1.72 14.84 8.49
CA ALA A 54 1.09 15.97 7.82
C ALA A 54 2.09 17.07 7.43
N GLU A 55 3.01 17.42 8.34
CA GLU A 55 4.03 18.44 8.09
C GLU A 55 4.99 18.03 6.96
N PHE A 56 5.50 16.80 7.02
CA PHE A 56 6.41 16.27 6.00
C PHE A 56 5.74 16.13 4.63
N LEU A 57 4.47 15.72 4.59
CA LEU A 57 3.71 15.62 3.34
C LEU A 57 3.44 16.99 2.72
N SER A 58 3.18 18.02 3.53
CA SER A 58 3.02 19.40 3.04
C SER A 58 4.30 19.88 2.38
N VAL A 59 5.45 19.72 3.03
CA VAL A 59 6.75 20.12 2.47
C VAL A 59 7.08 19.32 1.20
N ALA A 60 6.88 18.00 1.23
CA ALA A 60 7.12 17.15 0.06
C ALA A 60 6.23 17.56 -1.12
N LYS A 61 4.96 17.90 -0.86
CA LYS A 61 4.05 18.41 -1.87
C LYS A 61 4.52 19.74 -2.45
N ASP A 62 4.92 20.68 -1.61
CA ASP A 62 5.43 21.99 -2.07
C ASP A 62 6.68 21.84 -2.94
N VAL A 63 7.59 20.92 -2.59
CA VAL A 63 8.78 20.62 -3.41
C VAL A 63 8.38 19.99 -4.75
N LEU A 64 7.46 19.02 -4.76
CA LEU A 64 6.99 18.38 -5.98
C LEU A 64 6.22 19.33 -6.90
N ASP A 65 5.44 20.26 -6.34
CA ASP A 65 4.71 21.25 -7.13
C ASP A 65 5.67 22.26 -7.79
N ASN A 66 6.79 22.60 -7.12
CA ASN A 66 7.82 23.53 -7.64
C ASN A 66 8.93 22.86 -8.47
N SER A 67 9.11 21.55 -8.34
CA SER A 67 10.06 20.73 -9.11
C SER A 67 9.43 19.37 -9.40
N PRO A 68 8.47 19.33 -10.34
CA PRO A 68 7.79 18.08 -10.67
C PRO A 68 8.80 17.10 -11.24
N VAL A 69 8.97 15.97 -10.55
CA VAL A 69 9.71 14.84 -11.08
C VAL A 69 8.88 14.29 -12.25
N THR A 70 9.28 14.58 -13.48
CA THR A 70 8.71 14.01 -14.70
C THR A 70 9.13 12.55 -14.83
N GLY A 71 8.75 11.73 -13.86
CA GLY A 71 8.99 10.29 -13.84
C GLY A 71 7.72 9.56 -14.20
N SER A 72 7.63 9.07 -15.44
CA SER A 72 6.61 8.12 -15.88
C SER A 72 6.57 6.93 -14.92
N CYS A 73 5.44 6.77 -14.21
CA CYS A 73 5.05 5.52 -13.57
C CYS A 73 3.95 4.86 -14.39
#